data_AF-A0AAV2DVZ0-F1
#
_entry.id   AF-A0AAV2DVZ0-F1
#
_cell.length_a   1.000
_cell.length_b   1.000
_cell.length_c   1.000
_cell.angle_alpha   90.00
_cell.angle_beta   90.00
_cell.angle_gamma   90.00
#
_symmetry.space_group_name_H-M   'P 1'
#
loop_
_entity.id
_entity.type
_entity.pdbx_description
1 polymer ?
#
loop_
_entity_poly.entity_id
_entity_poly.type
_entity_poly.pdbx_seq_one_letter_code
_entity_poly.pdbx_strand_id
1 'polypeptide(L)'
;MPKTEAVLQQLRQLRTEVEELENNEEKYWKQRSRADWLKDGDKNTNFFHKKASARRRRNMLRKLRDEEDRMYTRKEALFKCFTDYFTSMFTAGVAPAATLVVDSIKCSFYAEDN
;
A
#
# COMPACT_ATOMS: atom_id res chain seq x y z
N MET A 1 26.81 -13.09 39.76
CA MET A 1 27.45 -12.27 38.70
C MET A 1 26.39 -11.34 38.11
N PRO A 2 26.40 -10.03 38.43
CA PRO A 2 25.34 -9.09 38.06
C PRO A 2 25.29 -8.73 36.56
N LYS A 3 26.37 -8.97 35.80
CA LYS A 3 26.42 -8.70 34.35
C LYS A 3 25.56 -9.66 33.52
N THR A 4 25.32 -10.88 34.02
CA THR A 4 24.55 -11.90 33.29
C THR A 4 23.07 -11.56 33.22
N GLU A 5 22.53 -10.91 34.25
CA GLU A 5 21.12 -10.54 34.33
C GLU A 5 20.78 -9.37 33.39
N ALA A 6 21.66 -8.38 33.29
CA ALA A 6 21.55 -7.29 32.32
C ALA A 6 21.55 -7.79 30.88
N VAL A 7 22.43 -8.75 30.55
CA VAL A 7 22.49 -9.38 29.22
C VAL A 7 21.21 -10.16 28.92
N LEU A 8 20.68 -10.90 29.90
CA LEU A 8 19.41 -11.62 29.75
C LEU A 8 18.22 -10.68 29.56
N GLN A 9 18.23 -9.52 30.21
CA GLN A 9 17.18 -8.51 30.06
C GLN A 9 17.23 -7.87 28.66
N GLN A 10 18.42 -7.52 28.17
CA GLN A 10 18.60 -7.03 26.80
C GLN A 10 18.14 -8.06 25.75
N LEU A 11 18.49 -9.34 25.92
CA LEU A 11 18.05 -10.41 25.02
C LEU A 11 16.52 -10.53 24.96
N ARG A 12 15.82 -10.36 26.10
CA ARG A 12 14.35 -10.37 26.12
C ARG A 12 13.78 -9.17 25.37
N GLN A 13 14.31 -7.97 25.61
CA GLN A 13 13.85 -6.74 24.93
C GLN A 13 14.02 -6.86 23.42
N LEU A 14 15.20 -7.26 22.95
CA LEU A 14 15.47 -7.48 21.53
C LEU A 14 14.52 -8.52 20.91
N ARG A 15 14.24 -9.61 21.63
CA ARG A 15 13.30 -10.63 21.15
C ARG A 15 11.88 -10.09 21.00
N THR A 16 11.40 -9.33 21.98
CA THR A 16 10.08 -8.69 21.91
C THR A 16 10.01 -7.70 20.75
N GLU A 17 11.05 -6.89 20.55
CA GLU A 17 11.12 -5.93 19.45
C GLU A 17 11.05 -6.62 18.07
N VAL A 18 11.78 -7.73 17.89
CA VAL A 18 11.71 -8.53 16.66
C VAL A 18 10.29 -9.06 16.44
N GLU A 19 9.65 -9.60 17.48
CA GLU A 19 8.29 -10.15 17.38
C GLU A 19 7.24 -9.06 17.07
N GLU A 20 7.41 -7.86 17.61
CA GLU A 20 6.57 -6.71 17.26
C GLU A 20 6.75 -6.27 15.81
N LEU A 21 8.00 -6.20 15.34
CA LEU A 21 8.31 -5.84 13.95
C LEU A 21 7.74 -6.85 12.96
N GLU A 22 7.87 -8.15 13.23
CA GLU A 22 7.30 -9.22 12.39
C GLU A 22 5.77 -9.13 12.32
N ASN A 23 5.11 -8.91 13.47
CA ASN A 23 3.66 -8.74 13.51
C ASN A 23 3.18 -7.50 12.74
N ASN A 24 3.94 -6.40 12.80
CA ASN A 24 3.63 -5.19 12.06
C ASN A 24 3.79 -5.38 10.55
N GLU A 25 4.85 -6.09 10.14
CA GLU A 25 5.06 -6.45 8.74
C GLU A 25 3.94 -7.36 8.22
N GLU A 26 3.53 -8.37 8.98
CA GLU A 26 2.42 -9.25 8.61
C GLU A 26 1.11 -8.47 8.40
N LYS A 27 0.75 -7.59 9.35
CA LYS A 27 -0.43 -6.71 9.23
C LYS A 27 -0.35 -5.83 7.99
N TYR A 28 0.81 -5.24 7.72
CA TYR A 28 1.04 -4.38 6.56
C TYR A 28 0.78 -5.15 5.24
N TRP A 29 1.33 -6.35 5.11
CA TRP A 29 1.16 -7.15 3.89
C TRP A 29 -0.24 -7.72 3.74
N LYS A 30 -0.89 -8.12 4.85
CA LYS A 30 -2.30 -8.54 4.85
C LYS A 30 -3.19 -7.43 4.30
N GLN A 31 -3.08 -6.21 4.83
CA GLN A 31 -3.83 -5.04 4.35
C GLN A 31 -3.58 -4.75 2.85
N ARG A 32 -2.32 -4.72 2.42
CA ARG A 32 -1.96 -4.44 1.01
C ARG A 32 -2.42 -5.51 0.04
N SER A 33 -2.48 -6.76 0.48
CA SER A 33 -2.90 -7.88 -0.37
C SER A 33 -4.41 -7.92 -0.63
N ARG A 34 -5.23 -7.28 0.24
CA ARG A 34 -6.71 -7.40 0.28
C ARG A 34 -7.16 -8.87 0.19
N ALA A 35 -6.55 -9.72 0.98
CA ALA A 35 -6.80 -11.15 1.02
C ALA A 35 -7.58 -11.52 2.29
N ASP A 36 -8.90 -11.30 2.26
CA ASP A 36 -9.76 -11.45 3.44
C ASP A 36 -10.04 -12.93 3.80
N TRP A 37 -9.79 -13.87 2.87
CA TRP A 37 -10.16 -15.28 3.02
C TRP A 37 -9.07 -16.16 3.68
N LEU A 38 -7.86 -15.66 3.90
CA LEU A 38 -6.81 -16.47 4.54
C LEU A 38 -7.05 -16.47 6.05
N LYS A 39 -7.47 -17.62 6.61
CA LYS A 39 -7.67 -17.81 8.05
C LYS A 39 -6.38 -17.44 8.80
N ASP A 40 -6.52 -16.74 9.91
CA ASP A 40 -5.46 -16.17 10.78
C ASP A 40 -4.45 -17.17 11.40
N GLY A 41 -4.31 -18.37 10.85
CA GLY A 41 -3.44 -19.44 11.36
C GLY A 41 -2.17 -19.70 10.54
N ASP A 42 -2.05 -19.15 9.33
CA ASP A 42 -0.86 -19.30 8.49
C ASP A 42 -0.21 -17.91 8.31
N LYS A 43 0.98 -17.73 8.89
CA LYS A 43 1.80 -16.50 8.81
C LYS A 43 2.35 -16.27 7.40
N ASN A 44 1.57 -16.56 6.36
CA ASN A 44 2.00 -16.76 4.97
C ASN A 44 2.37 -15.42 4.30
N THR A 45 3.33 -14.70 4.90
CA THR A 45 3.88 -13.42 4.50
C THR A 45 4.28 -13.49 3.04
N ASN A 46 4.94 -14.56 2.58
CA ASN A 46 5.35 -14.75 1.19
C ASN A 46 4.16 -14.71 0.21
N PHE A 47 3.04 -15.36 0.55
CA PHE A 47 1.81 -15.28 -0.25
C PHE A 47 1.28 -13.84 -0.30
N PHE A 48 1.20 -13.15 0.84
CA PHE A 48 0.76 -11.77 0.90
C PHE A 48 1.70 -10.82 0.13
N HIS A 49 3.02 -10.98 0.24
CA HIS A 49 4.01 -10.23 -0.53
C HIS A 49 3.81 -10.41 -2.03
N LYS A 50 3.65 -11.67 -2.50
CA LYS A 50 3.41 -11.98 -3.92
C LYS A 50 2.10 -11.39 -4.41
N LYS A 51 1.02 -11.54 -3.65
CA LYS A 51 -0.31 -11.00 -4.01
C LYS A 51 -0.33 -9.47 -4.01
N ALA A 52 0.25 -8.83 -2.99
CA ALA A 52 0.39 -7.38 -2.92
C ALA A 52 1.27 -6.84 -4.06
N SER A 53 2.35 -7.52 -4.39
CA SER A 53 3.23 -7.15 -5.51
C SER A 53 2.53 -7.32 -6.86
N ALA A 54 1.79 -8.41 -7.07
CA ALA A 54 0.99 -8.60 -8.27
C ALA A 54 -0.09 -7.51 -8.43
N ARG A 55 -0.79 -7.18 -7.33
CA ARG A 55 -1.76 -6.07 -7.30
C ARG A 55 -1.10 -4.73 -7.62
N ARG A 56 0.07 -4.45 -7.03
CA ARG A 56 0.86 -3.23 -7.33
C ARG A 56 1.23 -3.15 -8.81
N ARG A 57 1.67 -4.26 -9.42
CA ARG A 57 2.02 -4.29 -10.85
C ARG A 57 0.82 -4.06 -11.76
N ARG A 58 -0.35 -4.62 -11.41
CA ARG A 58 -1.60 -4.43 -12.16
C ARG A 58 -2.13 -3.01 -12.06
N ASN A 59 -2.07 -2.43 -10.86
CA ASN A 59 -2.63 -1.10 -10.59
C ASN A 59 -1.64 0.04 -10.87
N MET A 60 -0.43 -0.26 -11.33
CA MET A 60 0.54 0.76 -11.69
C MET A 60 0.07 1.43 -12.98
N LEU A 61 -0.29 2.70 -12.89
CA LEU A 61 -0.59 3.53 -14.06
C LEU A 61 0.67 3.62 -14.94
N ARG A 62 0.64 2.98 -16.11
CA ARG A 62 1.76 2.96 -17.05
C ARG A 62 1.66 4.03 -18.13
N LYS A 63 0.43 4.36 -18.52
CA LYS A 63 0.12 5.31 -19.57
C LYS A 63 -1.12 6.10 -19.18
N LEU A 64 -1.17 7.36 -19.56
CA LEU A 64 -2.32 8.23 -19.42
C LEU A 64 -2.51 8.97 -20.75
N ARG A 65 -3.75 9.06 -21.20
CA ARG A 65 -4.16 9.85 -22.37
C ARG A 65 -4.92 11.06 -21.85
N ASP A 66 -4.60 12.26 -22.31
CA ASP A 66 -5.38 13.47 -22.01
C ASP A 66 -6.52 13.69 -23.03
N GLU A 67 -7.32 14.73 -22.80
CA GLU A 67 -8.46 15.12 -23.64
C GLU A 67 -8.02 15.56 -25.05
N GLU A 68 -6.75 15.93 -25.23
CA GLU A 68 -6.14 16.31 -26.52
C GLU A 68 -5.40 15.14 -27.18
N ASP A 69 -5.71 13.90 -26.76
CA ASP A 69 -5.16 12.64 -27.28
C ASP A 69 -3.65 12.45 -27.08
N ARG A 70 -3.01 13.24 -26.19
CA ARG A 70 -1.58 13.13 -25.89
C ARG A 70 -1.33 12.00 -24.90
N MET A 71 -0.27 11.24 -25.18
CA MET A 71 0.12 10.06 -24.40
C MET A 71 1.29 10.33 -23.46
N TYR A 72 1.06 10.17 -22.17
CA TYR A 72 2.08 10.25 -21.14
C TYR A 72 2.48 8.84 -20.70
N THR A 73 3.78 8.55 -20.76
CA THR A 73 4.35 7.25 -20.38
C THR A 73 5.43 7.38 -19.30
N ARG A 74 6.01 8.57 -19.17
CA ARG A 74 7.02 8.89 -18.15
C ARG A 74 6.33 9.15 -16.82
N LYS A 75 6.85 8.57 -15.74
CA LYS A 75 6.26 8.68 -14.41
C LYS A 75 6.10 10.12 -13.97
N GLU A 76 7.11 10.95 -14.23
CA GLU A 76 7.14 12.36 -13.85
C GLU A 76 6.00 13.13 -14.52
N ALA A 77 5.74 12.84 -15.80
CA ALA A 77 4.65 13.45 -16.54
C ALA A 77 3.27 12.97 -16.05
N LEU A 78 3.14 11.67 -15.76
CA LEU A 78 1.93 11.10 -15.18
C LEU A 78 1.59 11.74 -13.82
N PHE A 79 2.58 11.87 -12.94
CA PHE A 79 2.42 12.52 -11.65
C PHE A 79 2.02 13.98 -11.81
N LYS A 80 2.68 14.72 -12.69
CA LYS A 80 2.37 16.13 -12.96
C LYS A 80 0.93 16.30 -13.46
N CYS A 81 0.50 15.52 -14.45
CA CYS A 81 -0.88 15.58 -14.96
C CYS A 81 -1.90 15.29 -13.85
N PHE A 82 -1.63 14.28 -13.01
CA PHE A 82 -2.50 13.93 -11.90
C PHE A 82 -2.57 15.04 -10.84
N THR A 83 -1.41 15.60 -10.45
CA THR A 83 -1.38 16.72 -9.48
C THR A 83 -2.08 17.94 -10.03
N ASP A 84 -1.84 18.32 -11.29
CA ASP A 84 -2.45 19.49 -11.90
C ASP A 84 -3.98 19.35 -11.95
N TYR A 85 -4.47 18.17 -12.35
CA TYR A 85 -5.90 17.85 -12.38
C TYR A 85 -6.55 17.96 -10.99
N PHE A 86 -6.01 17.26 -9.98
CA PHE A 86 -6.61 17.27 -8.65
C PHE A 86 -6.42 18.61 -7.94
N THR A 87 -5.29 19.30 -8.12
CA THR A 87 -5.10 20.66 -7.62
C THR A 87 -6.13 21.60 -8.21
N SER A 88 -6.36 21.56 -9.53
CA SER A 88 -7.43 22.33 -10.18
C SER A 88 -8.81 21.97 -9.60
N MET A 89 -9.13 20.68 -9.49
CA MET A 89 -10.40 20.19 -8.95
C MET A 89 -10.66 20.65 -7.50
N PHE A 90 -9.64 20.57 -6.63
CA PHE A 90 -9.77 20.95 -5.22
C PHE A 90 -9.66 22.45 -4.97
N THR A 91 -9.08 23.23 -5.90
CA THR A 91 -8.98 24.69 -5.79
C THR A 91 -10.12 25.42 -6.50
N ALA A 92 -10.73 24.81 -7.53
CA ALA A 92 -11.85 25.37 -8.29
C ALA A 92 -13.20 25.38 -7.54
N GLY A 93 -13.21 24.96 -6.27
CA GLY A 93 -14.28 25.27 -5.33
C GLY A 93 -15.31 24.17 -5.12
N VAL A 94 -14.98 23.17 -4.30
CA VAL A 94 -15.89 22.57 -3.30
C VAL A 94 -15.05 21.99 -2.15
N ALA A 95 -15.24 22.50 -0.93
CA ALA A 95 -14.98 21.78 0.31
C ALA A 95 -16.30 21.79 1.12
N PRO A 96 -16.64 20.79 1.95
CA PRO A 96 -15.72 19.83 2.57
C PRO A 96 -16.23 18.36 2.58
N ALA A 97 -15.36 17.41 2.23
CA ALA A 97 -15.40 16.05 2.80
C ALA A 97 -14.09 15.33 2.47
N ALA A 98 -12.96 15.91 2.88
CA ALA A 98 -11.63 15.33 2.68
C ALA A 98 -11.37 14.05 3.51
N THR A 99 -12.39 13.50 4.17
CA THR A 99 -12.25 12.40 5.13
C THR A 99 -12.51 11.00 4.56
N LEU A 100 -12.99 10.87 3.31
CA LEU A 100 -13.44 9.57 2.78
C LEU A 100 -12.66 9.05 1.58
N VAL A 101 -11.70 9.79 1.02
CA VAL A 101 -11.11 9.40 -0.27
C VAL A 101 -10.12 8.23 -0.15
N VAL A 102 -9.42 8.09 0.99
CA VAL A 102 -8.35 7.08 1.11
C VAL A 102 -8.91 5.65 1.17
N ASP A 103 -10.04 5.45 1.85
CA ASP A 103 -10.73 4.16 1.92
C ASP A 103 -11.61 3.86 0.69
N SER A 104 -12.02 4.92 -0.03
CA SER A 104 -12.93 4.82 -1.19
C SER A 104 -12.25 4.46 -2.51
N ILE A 105 -10.91 4.38 -2.56
CA ILE A 105 -10.21 3.82 -3.73
C ILE A 105 -10.45 2.30 -3.75
N LYS A 106 -11.68 1.91 -4.12
CA LYS A 106 -11.96 0.63 -4.74
C LYS A 106 -11.28 0.66 -6.10
N CYS A 107 -10.03 0.21 -6.13
CA CYS A 107 -9.44 -0.22 -7.39
C CYS A 107 -10.19 -1.50 -7.82
N SER A 108 -11.31 -1.26 -8.51
CA SER A 108 -12.07 -2.25 -9.25
C SER A 108 -11.31 -2.58 -10.52
N PHE A 109 -11.27 -3.88 -10.80
CA PHE A 109 -10.74 -4.43 -12.03
C PHE A 109 -11.66 -4.01 -13.18
N TYR A 110 -11.09 -3.60 -14.32
CA TYR A 110 -11.72 -3.90 -15.59
C TYR A 110 -11.55 -5.41 -15.79
N ALA A 111 -12.64 -6.14 -15.56
CA ALA A 111 -12.79 -7.46 -16.12
C ALA A 111 -13.13 -7.24 -17.60
N GLU A 112 -12.12 -7.20 -18.45
CA GLU A 112 -12.29 -7.54 -19.86
C GLU A 112 -11.14 -8.48 -20.26
N ASP A 113 -11.58 -9.71 -20.50
CA ASP A 113 -11.05 -10.77 -21.36
C ASP A 113 -9.73 -11.47 -20.99
N ASN A 114 -9.93 -12.60 -20.33
CA ASN A 114 -9.29 -13.92 -20.46
C ASN A 114 -7.77 -13.98 -20.68
#